data_AF-A0A2P4Q5K3-F1
#
_entry.id   AF-A0A2P4Q5K3-F1
#
_cell.length_a   1.000
_cell.length_b   1.000
_cell.length_c   1.000
_cell.angle_alpha   90.00
_cell.angle_beta   90.00
_cell.angle_gamma   90.00
#
_symmetry.space_group_name_H-M   'P 1'
#
loop_
_entity.id
_entity.type
_entity.pdbx_description
1 polymer ?
#
loop_
_entity_poly.entity_id
_entity_poly.type
_entity_poly.pdbx_seq_one_letter_code
_entity_poly.pdbx_strand_id
1 'polypeptide(L)'
;MAFKRIHGITNEWEVTAYLPRVQKTLTFARIFTNIETAEAYQNLLEDLFGCIERDIGKTFNFHHIHGEGLGCIIADQHKGQALGLGQYLLNSKYPHLTLIEHLQHIYKLCQVHYKRNIDKNKALSSEIRSAMYIVSNLNTQNEVLKILHKIRDCGEPGTTAWVKDKLTPWVLSGISSVFSKMDHIIWSQTPNNTNAGESAHANVNRDGCNLSLLARIVR
;
A
#
# COMPACT_ATOMS: atom_id res chain seq x y z
N MET A 1 0.76 -9.68 15.02
CA MET A 1 1.40 -8.44 15.48
C MET A 1 2.82 -8.45 14.93
N ALA A 2 3.18 -7.49 14.08
CA ALA A 2 4.58 -7.34 13.66
C ALA A 2 5.32 -6.63 14.78
N PHE A 3 6.29 -7.29 15.40
CA PHE A 3 7.11 -6.71 16.45
C PHE A 3 8.09 -5.71 15.84
N LYS A 4 8.34 -4.58 16.52
CA LYS A 4 9.40 -3.67 16.09
C LYS A 4 10.73 -4.39 16.22
N ARG A 5 11.33 -4.71 15.08
CA ARG A 5 12.47 -5.62 15.05
C ARG A 5 13.80 -4.92 15.31
N ILE A 6 13.88 -3.63 15.00
CA ILE A 6 15.05 -2.79 15.29
C ILE A 6 14.76 -1.98 16.54
N HIS A 7 15.71 -1.99 17.47
CA HIS A 7 15.64 -1.17 18.66
C HIS A 7 15.70 0.32 18.31
N GLY A 8 14.97 1.16 19.04
CA GLY A 8 15.04 2.61 18.91
C GLY A 8 14.06 3.18 17.88
N ILE A 9 14.46 4.22 17.15
CA ILE A 9 13.58 5.01 16.28
C ILE A 9 13.50 4.49 14.85
N THR A 10 14.44 3.64 14.42
CA THR A 10 14.51 3.13 13.04
C THR A 10 13.42 2.09 12.80
N ASN A 11 12.71 2.27 11.69
CA ASN A 11 11.73 1.34 11.14
C ASN A 11 12.35 0.56 9.98
N GLU A 12 11.79 -0.62 9.73
CA GLU A 12 12.17 -1.49 8.62
C GLU A 12 10.98 -1.61 7.66
N TRP A 13 11.24 -1.41 6.38
CA TRP A 13 10.28 -1.61 5.30
C TRP A 13 10.82 -2.67 4.33
N GLU A 14 9.96 -3.56 3.87
CA GLU A 14 10.34 -4.66 2.98
C GLU A 14 9.56 -4.57 1.66
N VAL A 15 10.28 -4.62 0.55
CA VAL A 15 9.68 -4.80 -0.78
C VAL A 15 9.67 -6.28 -1.08
N THR A 16 8.46 -6.85 -1.10
CA THR A 16 8.28 -8.30 -1.22
C THR A 16 7.31 -8.62 -2.35
N ALA A 17 7.53 -9.76 -3.01
CA ALA A 17 6.51 -10.34 -3.88
C ALA A 17 6.47 -11.85 -3.68
N TYR A 18 5.27 -12.41 -3.83
CA TYR A 18 5.10 -13.84 -3.99
C TYR A 18 5.37 -14.21 -5.44
N LEU A 19 6.26 -15.16 -5.68
CA LEU A 19 6.58 -15.69 -7.00
C LEU A 19 5.89 -17.04 -7.20
N PRO A 20 4.79 -17.12 -7.98
CA PRO A 20 4.05 -18.36 -8.17
C PRO A 20 4.88 -19.49 -8.74
N ARG A 21 5.81 -19.16 -9.66
CA ARG A 21 6.69 -20.14 -10.33
C ARG A 21 7.54 -20.95 -9.36
N VAL A 22 7.98 -20.34 -8.26
CA VAL A 22 8.81 -20.99 -7.23
C VAL A 22 8.06 -21.18 -5.91
N GLN A 23 6.78 -20.82 -5.87
CA GLN A 23 5.89 -20.88 -4.70
C GLN A 23 6.52 -20.28 -3.43
N LYS A 24 7.25 -19.18 -3.58
CA LYS A 24 7.97 -18.52 -2.49
C LYS A 24 7.72 -17.03 -2.50
N THR A 25 7.65 -16.47 -1.30
CA THR A 25 7.83 -15.03 -1.10
C THR A 25 9.30 -14.70 -1.15
N LEU A 26 9.67 -13.73 -1.99
CA LEU A 26 11.01 -13.14 -1.98
C LEU A 26 10.94 -11.70 -1.47
N THR A 27 11.94 -11.33 -0.70
CA THR A 27 12.24 -9.95 -0.34
C THR A 27 13.29 -9.42 -1.31
N PHE A 28 12.92 -8.43 -2.12
CA PHE A 28 13.80 -7.81 -3.11
C PHE A 28 14.64 -6.70 -2.48
N ALA A 29 14.05 -5.97 -1.54
CA ALA A 29 14.74 -4.91 -0.82
C ALA A 29 14.26 -4.81 0.62
N ARG A 30 15.18 -4.42 1.49
CA ARG A 30 14.91 -4.02 2.87
C ARG A 30 15.46 -2.64 3.06
N ILE A 31 14.63 -1.76 3.59
CA ILE A 31 14.99 -0.36 3.80
C ILE A 31 14.83 -0.02 5.27
N PHE A 32 15.85 0.63 5.81
CA PHE A 32 15.92 1.06 7.19
C PHE A 32 15.83 2.57 7.23
N THR A 33 14.76 3.10 7.81
CA THR A 33 14.52 4.55 7.86
C THR A 33 13.87 4.94 9.19
N ASN A 34 14.23 6.11 9.72
CA ASN A 34 13.52 6.78 10.80
C ASN A 34 12.73 7.99 10.31
N ILE A 35 12.62 8.18 8.99
CA ILE A 35 11.91 9.29 8.34
C ILE A 35 10.74 8.70 7.53
N GLU A 36 9.54 9.21 7.78
CA GLU A 36 8.29 8.71 7.19
C GLU A 36 7.58 9.76 6.30
N THR A 37 8.33 10.73 5.78
CA THR A 37 7.84 11.79 4.89
C THR A 37 7.77 11.31 3.44
N ALA A 38 6.90 11.91 2.63
CA ALA A 38 6.79 11.61 1.19
C ALA A 38 8.12 11.80 0.44
N GLU A 39 8.85 12.88 0.71
CA GLU A 39 10.17 13.18 0.12
C GLU A 39 11.20 12.08 0.42
N ALA A 40 11.30 11.65 1.69
CA ALA A 40 12.17 10.53 2.05
C ALA A 40 11.81 9.23 1.31
N TYR A 41 10.51 8.94 1.13
CA TYR A 41 10.07 7.79 0.36
C TYR A 41 10.31 7.96 -1.15
N GLN A 42 10.23 9.18 -1.69
CA GLN A 42 10.61 9.46 -3.08
C GLN A 42 12.09 9.11 -3.30
N ASN A 43 13.00 9.67 -2.49
CA ASN A 43 14.44 9.43 -2.61
C ASN A 43 14.77 7.94 -2.49
N LEU A 44 14.11 7.26 -1.55
CA LEU A 44 14.24 5.81 -1.36
C LEU A 44 13.79 5.02 -2.59
N LEU A 45 12.71 5.42 -3.26
CA LEU A 45 12.24 4.74 -4.47
C LEU A 45 13.15 5.03 -5.67
N GLU A 46 13.68 6.25 -5.78
CA GLU A 46 14.71 6.60 -6.77
C GLU A 46 15.95 5.72 -6.62
N ASP A 47 16.46 5.57 -5.39
CA ASP A 47 17.60 4.71 -5.10
C ASP A 47 17.29 3.24 -5.38
N LEU A 48 16.13 2.75 -4.95
CA LEU A 48 15.72 1.35 -5.15
C LEU A 48 15.64 1.01 -6.64
N PHE A 49 14.85 1.76 -7.41
CA PHE A 49 14.69 1.48 -8.83
C PHE A 49 15.94 1.80 -9.62
N GLY A 50 16.73 2.81 -9.23
CA GLY A 50 18.04 3.06 -9.83
C GLY A 50 19.03 1.91 -9.60
N CYS A 51 19.01 1.27 -8.43
CA CYS A 51 19.78 0.05 -8.20
C CYS A 51 19.31 -1.09 -9.11
N ILE A 52 18.00 -1.33 -9.17
CA ILE A 52 17.43 -2.37 -10.02
C ILE A 52 17.82 -2.14 -11.49
N GLU A 53 17.69 -0.91 -12.00
CA GLU A 53 18.02 -0.54 -13.38
C GLU A 53 19.50 -0.78 -13.71
N ARG A 54 20.41 -0.47 -12.77
CA ARG A 54 21.85 -0.77 -12.92
C ARG A 54 22.12 -2.27 -12.95
N ASP A 55 21.47 -3.04 -12.08
CA ASP A 55 21.67 -4.48 -11.98
C ASP A 55 21.16 -5.23 -13.22
N ILE A 56 20.03 -4.79 -13.79
CA ILE A 56 19.44 -5.40 -14.99
C ILE A 56 19.97 -4.81 -16.30
N GLY A 57 20.70 -3.69 -16.25
CA GLY A 57 21.25 -3.00 -17.42
C GLY A 57 20.18 -2.38 -18.35
N LYS A 58 18.96 -2.14 -17.85
CA LYS A 58 17.85 -1.54 -18.61
C LYS A 58 16.89 -0.79 -17.70
N THR A 59 16.06 0.07 -18.29
CA THR A 59 15.01 0.83 -17.59
C THR A 59 13.97 -0.12 -16.97
N PHE A 60 13.51 0.23 -15.77
CA PHE A 60 12.45 -0.47 -15.06
C PHE A 60 11.09 0.06 -15.52
N ASN A 61 10.26 -0.83 -16.05
CA ASN A 61 8.97 -0.46 -16.62
C ASN A 61 7.84 -0.60 -15.60
N PHE A 62 6.94 0.40 -15.62
CA PHE A 62 5.65 0.38 -14.95
C PHE A 62 4.55 0.17 -15.98
N HIS A 63 3.61 -0.75 -15.70
CA HIS A 63 2.63 -1.18 -16.68
C HIS A 63 1.71 -0.05 -17.15
N HIS A 64 1.26 0.81 -16.25
CA HIS A 64 0.37 1.93 -16.62
C HIS A 64 1.04 3.01 -17.47
N ILE A 65 2.38 3.02 -17.54
CA ILE A 65 3.16 3.95 -18.37
C ILE A 65 3.60 3.27 -19.67
N HIS A 66 4.07 2.03 -19.60
CA HIS A 66 4.78 1.36 -20.71
C HIS A 66 4.02 0.18 -21.33
N GLY A 67 2.88 -0.22 -20.75
CA GLY A 67 2.13 -1.43 -21.14
C GLY A 67 2.75 -2.74 -20.63
N GLU A 68 3.87 -2.69 -19.92
CA GLU A 68 4.57 -3.85 -19.35
C GLU A 68 5.27 -3.51 -18.02
N GLY A 69 5.70 -4.56 -17.30
CA GLY A 69 6.43 -4.42 -16.03
C GLY A 69 5.50 -4.37 -14.82
N LEU A 70 5.87 -3.56 -13.81
CA LEU A 70 5.16 -3.56 -12.52
C LEU A 70 3.77 -2.92 -12.66
N GLY A 71 2.73 -3.71 -12.41
CA GLY A 71 1.34 -3.28 -12.55
C GLY A 71 0.67 -2.79 -11.27
N CYS A 72 1.13 -3.26 -10.11
CA CYS A 72 0.49 -2.91 -8.85
C CYS A 72 1.49 -2.94 -7.69
N ILE A 73 1.33 -1.98 -6.78
CA ILE A 73 1.93 -2.00 -5.44
C ILE A 73 0.78 -2.12 -4.44
N ILE A 74 0.80 -3.19 -3.65
CA ILE A 74 -0.10 -3.36 -2.52
C ILE A 74 0.60 -2.87 -1.25
N ALA A 75 -0.02 -1.94 -0.53
CA ALA A 75 0.51 -1.46 0.72
C ALA A 75 -0.62 -1.13 1.71
N ASP A 76 -0.25 -0.77 2.93
CA ASP A 76 -1.18 -0.18 3.88
C ASP A 76 -1.48 1.29 3.49
N GLN A 77 -2.38 1.92 4.26
CA GLN A 77 -2.78 3.31 4.02
C GLN A 77 -1.75 4.30 4.61
N HIS A 78 -0.45 4.06 4.38
CA HIS A 78 0.60 4.96 4.85
C HIS A 78 0.79 6.14 3.89
N LYS A 79 0.37 7.34 4.32
CA LYS A 79 0.37 8.55 3.48
C LYS A 79 1.75 8.88 2.90
N GLY A 80 2.82 8.75 3.69
CA GLY A 80 4.18 9.02 3.22
C GLY A 80 4.60 8.08 2.08
N GLN A 81 4.24 6.80 2.15
CA GLN A 81 4.63 5.81 1.15
C GLN A 81 3.87 6.04 -0.15
N ALA A 82 2.55 6.21 -0.06
CA ALA A 82 1.71 6.49 -1.22
C ALA A 82 2.15 7.78 -1.92
N LEU A 83 2.29 8.88 -1.18
CA LEU A 83 2.68 10.15 -1.80
C LEU A 83 4.12 10.12 -2.34
N GLY A 84 5.06 9.48 -1.64
CA GLY A 84 6.44 9.32 -2.13
C GLY A 84 6.51 8.52 -3.43
N LEU A 85 5.70 7.45 -3.56
CA LEU A 85 5.57 6.71 -4.81
C LEU A 85 5.01 7.58 -5.94
N GLY A 86 3.96 8.33 -5.67
CA GLY A 86 3.38 9.21 -6.68
C GLY A 86 4.34 10.34 -7.09
N GLN A 87 5.13 10.88 -6.15
CA GLN A 87 6.18 11.88 -6.42
C GLN A 87 7.29 11.29 -7.29
N TYR A 88 7.77 10.10 -6.96
CA TYR A 88 8.78 9.39 -7.75
C TYR A 88 8.32 9.14 -9.19
N LEU A 89 7.08 8.67 -9.38
CA LEU A 89 6.54 8.44 -10.71
C LEU A 89 6.38 9.74 -11.51
N LEU A 90 5.91 10.81 -10.85
CA LEU A 90 5.75 12.13 -11.46
C LEU A 90 7.09 12.74 -11.87
N ASN A 91 8.03 12.82 -10.94
CA ASN A 91 9.27 13.58 -11.10
C ASN A 91 10.31 12.82 -11.93
N SER A 92 10.39 11.50 -11.76
CA SER A 92 11.55 10.71 -12.18
C SER A 92 11.24 9.81 -13.37
N LYS A 93 9.96 9.59 -13.71
CA LYS A 93 9.56 8.67 -14.78
C LYS A 93 8.59 9.27 -15.80
N TYR A 94 7.50 9.92 -15.39
CA TYR A 94 6.44 10.30 -16.33
C TYR A 94 5.62 11.55 -15.90
N PRO A 95 6.07 12.76 -16.27
CA PRO A 95 5.49 14.02 -15.75
C PRO A 95 4.11 14.40 -16.34
N HIS A 96 3.55 13.58 -17.24
CA HIS A 96 2.28 13.88 -17.92
C HIS A 96 1.03 13.55 -17.09
N LEU A 97 1.18 12.78 -16.01
CA LEU A 97 0.11 12.48 -15.06
C LEU A 97 0.38 13.20 -13.76
N THR A 98 -0.68 13.58 -13.04
CA THR A 98 -0.51 14.06 -11.67
C THR A 98 -0.07 12.93 -10.74
N LEU A 99 0.54 13.30 -9.61
CA LEU A 99 0.87 12.38 -8.52
C LEU A 99 -0.30 11.44 -8.16
N ILE A 100 -1.49 12.01 -8.04
CA ILE A 100 -2.69 11.28 -7.64
C ILE A 100 -3.13 10.31 -8.74
N GLU A 101 -3.06 10.72 -10.01
CA GLU A 101 -3.40 9.86 -11.13
C GLU A 101 -2.46 8.67 -11.22
N HIS A 102 -1.15 8.86 -11.02
CA HIS A 102 -0.23 7.74 -10.90
C HIS A 102 -0.67 6.72 -9.84
N LEU A 103 -1.06 7.20 -8.65
CA LEU A 103 -1.53 6.31 -7.58
C LEU A 103 -2.85 5.61 -7.95
N GLN A 104 -3.74 6.28 -8.67
CA GLN A 104 -4.98 5.65 -9.17
C GLN A 104 -4.69 4.51 -10.15
N HIS A 105 -3.55 4.51 -10.84
CA HIS A 105 -3.16 3.47 -11.78
C HIS A 105 -2.39 2.30 -11.15
N ILE A 106 -1.66 2.50 -10.05
CA ILE A 106 -0.71 1.50 -9.53
C ILE A 106 -0.92 1.11 -8.06
N TYR A 107 -1.56 1.94 -7.24
CA TYR A 107 -1.60 1.73 -5.79
C TYR A 107 -2.89 1.02 -5.36
N LYS A 108 -2.76 -0.11 -4.67
CA LYS A 108 -3.87 -0.88 -4.10
C LYS A 108 -3.72 -1.00 -2.60
N LEU A 109 -4.78 -0.73 -1.84
CA LEU A 109 -4.75 -0.90 -0.39
C LEU A 109 -4.97 -2.35 0.00
N CYS A 110 -4.19 -2.80 0.97
CA CYS A 110 -4.39 -4.10 1.60
C CYS A 110 -5.76 -4.17 2.29
N GLN A 111 -6.67 -4.98 1.75
CA GLN A 111 -8.01 -5.13 2.33
C GLN A 111 -7.97 -5.78 3.71
N VAL A 112 -6.97 -6.61 4.01
CA VAL A 112 -6.80 -7.19 5.35
C VAL A 112 -6.54 -6.09 6.38
N HIS A 113 -5.64 -5.16 6.10
CA HIS A 113 -5.36 -4.02 6.99
C HIS A 113 -6.56 -3.07 7.08
N TYR A 114 -7.23 -2.80 5.96
CA TYR A 114 -8.47 -2.02 5.94
C TYR A 114 -9.53 -2.60 6.88
N LYS A 115 -9.82 -3.91 6.77
CA LYS A 115 -10.80 -4.64 7.59
C LYS A 115 -10.40 -4.68 9.06
N ARG A 116 -9.14 -5.01 9.37
CA ARG A 116 -8.61 -4.99 10.75
C ARG A 116 -8.75 -3.60 11.40
N ASN A 117 -8.59 -2.51 10.64
CA ASN A 117 -8.75 -1.15 11.16
C ASN A 117 -10.22 -0.81 11.46
N ILE A 118 -11.18 -1.36 10.72
CA ILE A 118 -12.61 -1.27 11.05
C ILE A 118 -12.90 -2.01 12.36
N ASP A 119 -12.36 -3.22 12.54
CA ASP A 119 -12.61 -4.04 13.73
C ASP A 119 -12.07 -3.44 15.03
N LYS A 120 -11.01 -2.62 14.96
CA LYS A 120 -10.48 -1.90 16.12
C LYS A 120 -11.48 -0.89 16.67
N ASN A 121 -12.39 -0.37 15.84
CA ASN A 121 -13.37 0.62 16.26
C ASN A 121 -14.62 -0.05 16.83
N LYS A 122 -14.47 -0.65 18.02
CA LYS A 122 -15.54 -1.38 18.72
C LYS A 122 -16.72 -0.53 19.18
N ALA A 123 -16.54 0.80 19.20
CA ALA A 123 -17.61 1.73 19.54
C ALA A 123 -18.66 1.87 18.43
N LEU A 124 -18.30 1.53 17.18
CA LEU A 124 -19.23 1.59 16.06
C LEU A 124 -20.23 0.43 16.08
N SER A 125 -21.47 0.71 15.71
CA SER A 125 -22.49 -0.31 15.55
C SER A 125 -22.08 -1.38 14.53
N SER A 126 -22.62 -2.59 14.68
CA SER A 126 -22.41 -3.67 13.70
C SER A 126 -22.93 -3.29 12.31
N GLU A 127 -23.98 -2.49 12.22
CA GLU A 127 -24.52 -2.00 10.96
C GLU A 127 -23.53 -1.09 10.23
N ILE A 128 -22.98 -0.08 10.92
CA ILE A 128 -22.02 0.85 10.32
C ILE A 128 -20.71 0.15 9.96
N ARG A 129 -20.22 -0.74 10.83
CA ARG A 129 -19.05 -1.57 10.48
C ARG A 129 -19.32 -2.41 9.22
N SER A 130 -20.48 -3.08 9.13
CA SER A 130 -20.86 -3.85 7.94
C SER A 130 -20.93 -2.97 6.68
N ALA A 131 -21.44 -1.75 6.79
CA ALA A 131 -21.43 -0.78 5.70
C ALA A 131 -20.01 -0.39 5.27
N MET A 132 -19.09 -0.16 6.21
CA MET A 132 -17.67 0.09 5.90
C MET A 132 -17.02 -1.11 5.20
N TYR A 133 -17.36 -2.33 5.61
CA TYR A 133 -16.81 -3.57 5.04
C TYR A 133 -17.13 -3.75 3.55
N ILE A 134 -18.34 -3.38 3.12
CA ILE A 134 -18.79 -3.63 1.74
C ILE A 134 -18.22 -2.63 0.73
N VAL A 135 -17.71 -1.47 1.16
CA VAL A 135 -17.18 -0.41 0.27
C VAL A 135 -16.18 -0.93 -0.77
N SER A 136 -15.30 -1.87 -0.39
CA SER A 136 -14.29 -2.43 -1.30
C SER A 136 -14.83 -3.40 -2.35
N ASN A 137 -16.10 -3.84 -2.22
CA ASN A 137 -16.69 -4.90 -3.03
C ASN A 137 -17.88 -4.41 -3.87
N LEU A 138 -18.22 -3.12 -3.81
CA LEU A 138 -19.29 -2.54 -4.60
C LEU A 138 -18.84 -2.34 -6.05
N ASN A 139 -19.78 -2.52 -6.98
CA ASN A 139 -19.49 -2.61 -8.41
C ASN A 139 -19.80 -1.32 -9.18
N THR A 140 -20.34 -0.30 -8.52
CA THR A 140 -20.57 1.01 -9.14
C THR A 140 -20.11 2.16 -8.25
N GLN A 141 -19.64 3.25 -8.87
CA GLN A 141 -19.25 4.46 -8.13
C GLN A 141 -20.41 5.03 -7.31
N ASN A 142 -21.64 4.98 -7.86
CA ASN A 142 -22.83 5.47 -7.20
C ASN A 142 -23.15 4.70 -5.91
N GLU A 143 -23.04 3.37 -5.92
CA GLU A 143 -23.25 2.55 -4.71
C GLU A 143 -22.21 2.86 -3.63
N VAL A 144 -20.95 2.98 -4.01
CA VAL A 144 -19.87 3.35 -3.08
C VAL A 144 -20.16 4.70 -2.43
N LEU A 145 -20.47 5.72 -3.22
CA LEU A 145 -20.76 7.06 -2.69
C LEU A 145 -22.02 7.07 -1.81
N LYS A 146 -23.07 6.33 -2.18
CA LYS A 146 -24.27 6.18 -1.36
C LYS A 146 -23.95 5.58 0.02
N ILE A 147 -23.14 4.53 0.07
CA ILE A 147 -22.72 3.90 1.32
C ILE A 147 -21.82 4.85 2.14
N LEU A 148 -20.87 5.54 1.51
CA LEU A 148 -20.04 6.52 2.21
C LEU A 148 -20.87 7.67 2.79
N HIS A 149 -21.89 8.16 2.08
CA HIS A 149 -22.81 9.17 2.61
C HIS A 149 -23.64 8.62 3.78
N LYS A 150 -24.17 7.39 3.67
CA LYS A 150 -24.88 6.74 4.79
C LYS A 150 -23.98 6.65 6.04
N ILE A 151 -22.70 6.28 5.88
CA ILE A 151 -21.75 6.22 6.99
C ILE A 151 -21.48 7.62 7.56
N ARG A 152 -21.29 8.63 6.71
CA ARG A 152 -21.03 10.01 7.14
C ARG A 152 -22.18 10.58 7.98
N ASP A 153 -23.42 10.26 7.58
CA ASP A 153 -24.64 10.87 8.08
C ASP A 153 -25.29 10.04 9.21
N CYS A 154 -24.66 8.94 9.66
CA CYS A 154 -25.22 8.05 10.69
C CYS A 154 -25.15 8.62 12.13
N GLY A 155 -24.44 9.72 12.34
CA GLY A 155 -24.30 10.37 13.65
C GLY A 155 -23.36 9.66 14.62
N GLU A 156 -22.76 8.52 14.27
CA GLU A 156 -21.82 7.83 15.14
C GLU A 156 -20.44 8.52 15.19
N PRO A 157 -19.79 8.62 16.36
CA PRO A 157 -18.52 9.31 16.51
C PRO A 157 -17.42 8.80 15.56
N GLY A 158 -16.70 9.73 14.94
CA GLY A 158 -15.54 9.43 14.08
C GLY A 158 -15.89 8.99 12.65
N THR A 159 -17.15 8.71 12.33
CA THR A 159 -17.57 8.29 10.98
C THR A 159 -17.38 9.37 9.93
N THR A 160 -17.69 10.63 10.23
CA THR A 160 -17.44 11.77 9.33
C THR A 160 -15.94 11.91 8.99
N ALA A 161 -15.06 11.79 9.99
CA ALA A 161 -13.62 11.85 9.79
C ALA A 161 -13.11 10.67 8.97
N TRP A 162 -13.62 9.46 9.24
CA TRP A 162 -13.31 8.27 8.46
C TRP A 162 -13.74 8.42 6.99
N VAL A 163 -14.95 8.91 6.72
CA VAL A 163 -15.43 9.11 5.34
C VAL A 163 -14.58 10.17 4.63
N LYS A 164 -14.25 11.28 5.31
CA LYS A 164 -13.36 12.31 4.75
C LYS A 164 -11.99 11.73 4.34
N ASP A 165 -11.40 10.90 5.19
CA ASP A 165 -10.15 10.21 4.89
C ASP A 165 -10.29 9.28 3.67
N LYS A 166 -11.37 8.48 3.62
CA LYS A 166 -11.62 7.52 2.54
C LYS A 166 -11.97 8.17 1.21
N LEU A 167 -12.57 9.36 1.22
CA LEU A 167 -12.83 10.16 0.02
C LEU A 167 -11.56 10.82 -0.55
N THR A 168 -10.41 10.71 0.11
CA THR A 168 -9.14 11.12 -0.49
C THR A 168 -8.92 10.32 -1.78
N PRO A 169 -8.70 10.96 -2.96
CA PRO A 169 -8.78 10.27 -4.24
C PRO A 169 -7.92 9.02 -4.38
N TRP A 170 -6.66 9.07 -3.91
CA TRP A 170 -5.74 7.91 -3.96
C TRP A 170 -6.14 6.79 -2.98
N VAL A 171 -6.79 7.16 -1.85
CA VAL A 171 -7.30 6.18 -0.87
C VAL A 171 -8.51 5.48 -1.46
N LEU A 172 -9.46 6.24 -2.03
CA LEU A 172 -10.67 5.68 -2.60
C LEU A 172 -10.36 4.73 -3.77
N SER A 173 -9.47 5.15 -4.68
CA SER A 173 -9.01 4.33 -5.80
C SER A 173 -8.24 3.09 -5.35
N GLY A 174 -7.52 3.19 -4.23
CA GLY A 174 -6.81 2.04 -3.65
C GLY A 174 -7.72 1.02 -2.99
N ILE A 175 -8.93 1.41 -2.55
CA ILE A 175 -9.90 0.52 -1.88
C ILE A 175 -10.87 -0.11 -2.88
N SER A 176 -11.26 0.66 -3.90
CA SER A 176 -12.40 0.33 -4.75
C SER A 176 -12.01 0.37 -6.23
N SER A 177 -12.21 -0.75 -6.93
CA SER A 177 -11.86 -0.89 -8.36
C SER A 177 -12.56 0.14 -9.24
N VAL A 178 -13.79 0.52 -8.89
CA VAL A 178 -14.60 1.45 -9.70
C VAL A 178 -14.10 2.89 -9.65
N PHE A 179 -13.21 3.22 -8.71
CA PHE A 179 -12.48 4.49 -8.65
C PHE A 179 -11.01 4.34 -9.05
N SER A 180 -10.54 3.11 -9.26
CA SER A 180 -9.20 2.82 -9.73
C SER A 180 -9.12 3.05 -11.24
N LYS A 181 -7.98 3.57 -11.69
CA LYS A 181 -7.59 3.60 -13.11
C LYS A 181 -6.63 2.45 -13.45
N MET A 182 -6.35 1.56 -12.49
CA MET A 182 -5.54 0.36 -12.70
C MET A 182 -6.21 -0.54 -13.73
N ASP A 183 -5.40 -1.21 -14.54
CA ASP A 183 -5.90 -2.24 -15.45
C ASP A 183 -6.74 -3.28 -14.69
N HIS A 184 -7.90 -3.64 -15.24
CA HIS A 184 -8.87 -4.51 -14.56
C HIS A 184 -8.32 -5.93 -14.33
N ILE A 185 -7.52 -6.46 -15.27
CA ILE A 185 -6.89 -7.77 -15.13
C ILE A 185 -5.86 -7.70 -14.00
N ILE A 186 -5.04 -6.66 -13.96
CA ILE A 186 -4.06 -6.45 -12.89
C ILE A 186 -4.76 -6.31 -11.54
N TRP A 187 -5.81 -5.49 -11.42
CA TRP A 187 -6.55 -5.32 -10.17
C TRP A 187 -7.11 -6.64 -9.65
N SER A 188 -7.74 -7.42 -10.53
CA SER A 188 -8.42 -8.67 -10.18
C SER A 188 -7.46 -9.80 -9.84
N GLN A 189 -6.32 -9.89 -10.53
CA GLN A 189 -5.28 -10.90 -10.27
C GLN A 189 -4.40 -10.55 -9.06
N THR A 190 -4.29 -9.26 -8.73
CA THR A 190 -3.52 -8.81 -7.58
C THR A 190 -4.23 -9.20 -6.28
N PRO A 191 -3.57 -9.92 -5.35
CA PRO A 191 -4.16 -10.30 -4.07
C PRO A 191 -4.72 -9.11 -3.27
N ASN A 192 -5.75 -9.35 -2.46
CA ASN A 192 -6.31 -8.35 -1.55
C ASN A 192 -5.61 -8.29 -0.18
N ASN A 193 -4.46 -8.96 -0.06
CA ASN A 193 -3.71 -9.08 1.18
C ASN A 193 -2.23 -8.83 0.93
N THR A 194 -1.53 -8.49 2.00
CA THR A 194 -0.07 -8.38 2.05
C THR A 194 0.53 -9.63 2.68
N ASN A 195 -0.07 -10.81 2.49
CA ASN A 195 0.41 -12.04 3.13
C ASN A 195 1.86 -12.36 2.76
N ALA A 196 2.29 -11.98 1.56
CA ALA A 196 3.70 -12.05 1.18
C ALA A 196 4.56 -11.24 2.16
N GLY A 197 4.29 -9.94 2.32
CA GLY A 197 4.97 -9.09 3.30
C GLY A 197 4.82 -9.57 4.74
N GLU A 198 3.62 -9.95 5.18
CA GLU A 198 3.39 -10.46 6.55
C GLU A 198 4.15 -11.77 6.81
N SER A 199 4.22 -12.67 5.83
CA SER A 199 4.97 -13.93 5.94
C SER A 199 6.47 -13.70 5.91
N ALA A 200 6.95 -12.76 5.09
CA ALA A 200 8.35 -12.33 5.09
C ALA A 200 8.72 -11.80 6.48
N HIS A 201 7.97 -10.81 6.99
CA HIS A 201 8.14 -10.26 8.33
C HIS A 201 8.13 -11.34 9.42
N ALA A 202 7.16 -12.26 9.38
CA ALA A 202 7.07 -13.34 10.36
C ALA A 202 8.26 -14.29 10.31
N ASN A 203 8.77 -14.59 9.11
CA ASN A 203 9.96 -15.43 8.95
C ASN A 203 11.18 -14.75 9.56
N VAL A 204 11.41 -13.46 9.25
CA VAL A 204 12.61 -12.79 9.75
C VAL A 204 12.54 -12.45 11.24
N ASN A 205 11.35 -12.34 11.82
CA ASN A 205 11.20 -12.22 13.28
C ASN A 205 11.69 -13.47 14.03
N ARG A 206 11.81 -14.63 13.37
CA ARG A 206 12.41 -15.85 13.96
C ARG A 206 13.91 -15.69 14.23
N ASP A 207 14.58 -14.81 13.50
CA ASP A 207 16.00 -14.50 13.67
C ASP A 207 16.28 -13.49 14.80
N GLY A 208 15.23 -13.11 15.53
CA GLY A 208 15.27 -12.21 16.68
C GLY A 208 14.53 -10.89 16.46
N CYS A 209 13.99 -10.37 17.56
CA CYS A 209 13.34 -9.05 17.66
C CYS A 209 14.18 -8.12 18.55
N ASN A 210 13.97 -6.80 18.43
CA ASN A 210 14.68 -5.77 19.19
C ASN A 210 16.21 -5.80 19.02
N LEU A 211 16.67 -6.07 17.80
CA LEU A 211 18.08 -6.12 17.42
C LEU A 211 18.65 -4.71 17.21
N SER A 212 19.97 -4.55 17.32
CA SER A 212 20.65 -3.34 16.85
C SER A 212 20.57 -3.24 15.32
N LEU A 213 20.68 -2.03 14.78
CA LEU A 213 20.67 -1.82 13.32
C LEU A 213 21.76 -2.64 12.61
N LEU A 214 22.98 -2.67 13.16
CA LEU A 214 24.08 -3.46 12.59
C LEU A 214 23.76 -4.96 12.60
N ALA A 215 23.26 -5.49 13.73
CA ALA A 215 22.88 -6.90 13.82
C ALA A 215 21.76 -7.26 12.83
N ARG A 216 20.93 -6.29 12.46
CA ARG A 216 19.86 -6.47 11.48
C ARG A 216 20.35 -6.44 10.03
N ILE A 217 21.33 -5.60 9.70
CA ILE A 217 21.90 -5.53 8.34
C ILE A 217 22.69 -6.80 8.00
N VAL A 218 23.39 -7.38 8.99
CA VAL A 218 24.26 -8.55 8.79
C VAL A 218 23.49 -9.89 8.74
N ARG A 219 22.24 -9.93 9.21
CA ARG A 219 21.38 -11.14 9.26
C ARG A 219 20.23 -11.06 8.25
#